data_AF-A0A847WC37-F1
#
_entry.id   AF-A0A847WC37-F1
#
_cell.length_a   1.000
_cell.length_b   1.000
_cell.length_c   1.000
_cell.angle_alpha   90.00
_cell.angle_beta   90.00
_cell.angle_gamma   90.00
#
_symmetry.space_group_name_H-M   'P 1'
#
loop_
_entity.id
_entity.type
_entity.pdbx_description
1 polymer ?
#
loop_
_entity_poly.entity_id
_entity_poly.type
_entity_poly.pdbx_seq_one_letter_code
_entity_poly.pdbx_strand_id
1 'polypeptide(L)'
;MYKLSPITERVSRMREKYRNTKPEICTARYRLITEFYMDPEYQKLSGILKRAKALHYILSNIPVRIDEDEVIVGAQSAKYRACALYPENSISWLIDEVKSGFISTRDIDPYIISEEDRDYILKTGDFWRHECMSGKIDAYMPDGFMERVGSGITMFGYADNCQSPVGHFCAGYKTACEKGFAAIRQEARDKIRELEENGIFGDSINKYNFYRAVDIVCDGIIILTKRYAERALQLAEKESRPERKAELNKMADTLNWTIEKPCRGFLDAVQCLFMYQTAMCLDANMHGISFGRVDQYLGPYYEKDIAEGNITPEYAQEIMDLFYLKVAEMNKPWSYGASQSNPGYNSGQLMTLGGVDKDGNDASNPVTYMMLQSSGRLLLHDPPQALRIHKNTPPELWEAAIETTKRAGGVPTFENDDIIIPALMS
;
A
#
# COMPACT_ATOMS: atom_id res chain seq x y z
N MET A 1 -26.17 -19.41 -12.96
CA MET A 1 -25.51 -19.53 -11.63
C MET A 1 -24.01 -19.53 -11.83
N TYR A 2 -23.41 -18.40 -11.51
CA TYR A 2 -21.96 -18.19 -11.50
C TYR A 2 -21.23 -19.25 -10.67
N LYS A 3 -20.06 -19.70 -11.14
CA LYS A 3 -19.24 -20.70 -10.44
C LYS A 3 -17.86 -20.14 -10.16
N LEU A 4 -17.44 -20.27 -8.90
CA LEU A 4 -16.06 -19.99 -8.51
C LEU A 4 -15.16 -21.14 -8.98
N SER A 5 -14.06 -20.78 -9.63
CA SER A 5 -13.04 -21.72 -10.09
C SER A 5 -12.12 -22.13 -8.94
N PRO A 6 -11.55 -23.36 -8.96
CA PRO A 6 -10.54 -23.74 -7.99
C PRO A 6 -9.32 -22.82 -8.08
N ILE A 7 -8.61 -22.68 -6.95
CA ILE A 7 -7.30 -22.02 -6.90
C ILE A 7 -6.20 -22.99 -7.34
N THR A 8 -5.09 -22.45 -7.84
CA THR A 8 -3.90 -23.26 -8.16
C THR A 8 -3.25 -23.77 -6.87
N GLU A 9 -2.41 -24.81 -6.98
CA GLU A 9 -1.68 -25.35 -5.82
C GLU A 9 -0.77 -24.30 -5.18
N ARG A 10 -0.13 -23.45 -6.00
CA ARG A 10 0.70 -22.33 -5.54
C ARG A 10 -0.10 -21.36 -4.68
N VAL A 11 -1.24 -20.90 -5.19
CA VAL A 11 -2.12 -20.00 -4.45
C VAL A 11 -2.62 -20.66 -3.16
N SER A 12 -2.92 -21.96 -3.18
CA SER A 12 -3.31 -22.68 -1.97
C SER A 12 -2.21 -22.65 -0.89
N ARG A 13 -0.96 -22.95 -1.26
CA ARG A 13 0.18 -22.90 -0.33
C ARG A 13 0.39 -21.50 0.25
N MET A 14 0.32 -20.46 -0.59
CA MET A 14 0.49 -19.08 -0.12
C MET A 14 -0.68 -18.63 0.78
N ARG A 15 -1.91 -19.02 0.45
CA ARG A 15 -3.09 -18.77 1.29
C ARG A 15 -2.98 -19.46 2.65
N GLU A 16 -2.52 -20.70 2.69
CA GLU A 16 -2.29 -21.43 3.94
C GLU A 16 -1.20 -20.78 4.79
N LYS A 17 -0.07 -20.42 4.17
CA LYS A 17 0.99 -19.66 4.83
C LYS A 17 0.47 -18.36 5.42
N TYR A 18 -0.32 -17.60 4.66
CA TYR A 18 -0.96 -16.37 5.14
C TYR A 18 -1.81 -16.63 6.39
N ARG A 19 -2.78 -17.55 6.29
CA ARG A 19 -3.74 -17.83 7.38
C ARG A 19 -3.09 -18.35 8.66
N ASN A 20 -1.98 -19.08 8.54
CA ASN A 20 -1.31 -19.72 9.67
C ASN A 20 -0.18 -18.86 10.28
N THR A 21 0.24 -17.78 9.62
CA THR A 21 1.28 -16.88 10.16
C THR A 21 0.65 -15.86 11.11
N LYS A 22 1.09 -15.79 12.36
CA LYS A 22 0.69 -14.69 13.26
C LYS A 22 1.47 -13.41 12.90
N PRO A 23 0.83 -12.23 12.83
CA PRO A 23 1.53 -10.99 12.55
C PRO A 23 2.66 -10.64 13.52
N GLU A 24 3.70 -10.01 12.98
CA GLU A 24 4.92 -9.63 13.70
C GLU A 24 5.17 -8.12 13.67
N ILE A 25 5.94 -7.62 14.64
CA ILE A 25 6.57 -6.30 14.58
C ILE A 25 7.89 -6.42 13.80
N CYS A 26 8.13 -5.48 12.89
CA CYS A 26 9.40 -5.35 12.20
C CYS A 26 9.98 -3.94 12.35
N THR A 27 11.14 -3.83 13.01
CA THR A 27 11.83 -2.54 13.21
C THR A 27 12.69 -2.10 12.03
N ALA A 28 12.74 -2.84 10.92
CA ALA A 28 13.62 -2.50 9.78
C ALA A 28 13.38 -1.08 9.26
N ARG A 29 12.11 -0.70 9.03
CA ARG A 29 11.75 0.67 8.65
C ARG A 29 12.07 1.67 9.76
N TYR A 30 11.72 1.34 11.01
CA TYR A 30 11.97 2.17 12.20
C TYR A 30 13.47 2.56 12.27
N ARG A 31 14.36 1.58 12.13
CA ARG A 31 15.80 1.77 12.21
C ARG A 31 16.29 2.77 11.16
N LEU A 32 15.85 2.61 9.92
CA LEU A 32 16.22 3.51 8.81
C LEU A 32 15.72 4.94 9.02
N ILE A 33 14.47 5.11 9.46
CA ILE A 33 13.95 6.46 9.72
C ILE A 33 14.64 7.10 10.95
N THR A 34 15.03 6.30 11.94
CA THR A 34 15.77 6.78 13.12
C THR A 34 17.18 7.20 12.76
N GLU A 35 17.90 6.38 12.00
CA GLU A 35 19.22 6.73 11.46
C GLU A 35 19.15 8.03 10.68
N PHE A 36 18.20 8.16 9.74
CA PHE A 36 18.00 9.38 8.98
C PHE A 36 17.73 10.60 9.86
N TYR A 37 16.89 10.49 10.89
CA TYR A 37 16.54 11.64 11.75
C TYR A 37 17.62 12.00 12.79
N MET A 38 18.49 11.04 13.15
CA MET A 38 19.61 11.26 14.07
C MET A 38 20.88 11.76 13.35
N ASP A 39 20.98 11.60 12.03
CA ASP A 39 22.12 12.09 11.26
C ASP A 39 22.18 13.63 11.27
N PRO A 40 23.31 14.24 11.71
CA PRO A 40 23.49 15.69 11.73
C PRO A 40 23.29 16.39 10.37
N GLU A 41 23.56 15.71 9.25
CA GLU A 41 23.35 16.27 7.92
C GLU A 41 21.86 16.40 7.58
N TYR A 42 21.04 15.44 7.99
CA TYR A 42 19.60 15.45 7.76
C TYR A 42 18.82 16.27 8.80
N GLN A 43 19.37 16.50 9.99
CA GLN A 43 18.79 17.39 10.99
C GLN A 43 18.66 18.85 10.52
N LYS A 44 19.51 19.28 9.58
CA LYS A 44 19.45 20.61 8.96
C LYS A 44 18.24 20.79 8.03
N LEU A 45 17.59 19.70 7.63
CA LEU A 45 16.44 19.73 6.73
C LEU A 45 15.14 19.88 7.53
N SER A 46 14.14 20.50 6.90
CA SER A 46 12.78 20.61 7.42
C SER A 46 11.74 20.45 6.30
N GLY A 47 10.48 20.29 6.70
CA GLY A 47 9.34 20.26 5.78
C GLY A 47 9.42 19.18 4.70
N ILE A 48 8.98 19.55 3.49
CA ILE A 48 8.75 18.61 2.38
C ILE A 48 10.03 17.91 1.89
N LEU A 49 11.18 18.61 1.92
CA LEU A 49 12.45 18.02 1.51
C LEU A 49 12.99 17.00 2.52
N LYS A 50 12.79 17.24 3.83
CA LYS A 50 13.14 16.25 4.86
C LYS A 50 12.32 14.97 4.64
N ARG A 51 11.01 15.10 4.40
CA ARG A 51 10.12 13.96 4.11
C ARG A 51 10.49 13.22 2.83
N ALA A 52 10.72 13.93 1.73
CA ALA A 52 11.10 13.32 0.46
C ALA A 52 12.42 12.53 0.56
N LYS A 53 13.44 13.11 1.21
CA LYS A 53 14.72 12.42 1.42
C LYS A 53 14.62 11.27 2.42
N ALA A 54 13.77 11.38 3.45
CA ALA A 54 13.52 10.28 4.37
C ALA A 54 12.91 9.07 3.66
N LEU A 55 11.89 9.29 2.82
CA LEU A 55 11.30 8.24 2.00
C LEU A 55 12.33 7.65 1.03
N HIS A 56 13.08 8.49 0.33
CA HIS A 56 14.16 8.04 -0.56
C HIS A 56 15.19 7.16 0.17
N TYR A 57 15.60 7.56 1.37
CA TYR A 57 16.51 6.79 2.22
C TYR A 57 15.92 5.43 2.61
N ILE A 58 14.63 5.38 3.00
CA ILE A 58 13.94 4.12 3.30
C ILE A 58 13.90 3.24 2.05
N LEU A 59 13.43 3.74 0.91
CA LEU A 59 13.28 2.96 -0.32
C LEU A 59 14.62 2.42 -0.86
N SER A 60 15.69 3.19 -0.63
CA SER A 60 17.05 2.80 -1.02
C SER A 60 17.66 1.71 -0.13
N ASN A 61 17.20 1.56 1.11
CA ASN A 61 17.88 0.72 2.11
C ASN A 61 17.00 -0.38 2.74
N ILE A 62 15.67 -0.27 2.67
CA ILE A 62 14.76 -1.24 3.27
C ILE A 62 15.05 -2.66 2.73
N PRO A 63 15.10 -3.71 3.57
CA PRO A 63 15.35 -5.07 3.08
C PRO A 63 14.31 -5.49 2.03
N VAL A 64 14.79 -6.02 0.90
CA VAL A 64 13.93 -6.53 -0.18
C VAL A 64 13.81 -8.04 -0.05
N ARG A 65 12.58 -8.52 0.08
CA ARG A 65 12.26 -9.95 0.27
C ARG A 65 11.42 -10.45 -0.90
N ILE A 66 11.81 -11.60 -1.44
CA ILE A 66 11.03 -12.39 -2.38
C ILE A 66 10.95 -13.79 -1.78
N ASP A 67 9.76 -14.21 -1.42
CA ASP A 67 9.51 -15.53 -0.84
C ASP A 67 9.33 -16.60 -1.91
N GLU A 68 9.41 -17.86 -1.48
CA GLU A 68 8.97 -19.00 -2.28
C GLU A 68 7.54 -18.78 -2.79
N ASP A 69 7.26 -19.24 -4.01
CA ASP A 69 5.98 -19.11 -4.71
C ASP A 69 5.53 -17.68 -5.11
N GLU A 70 6.18 -16.61 -4.64
CA GLU A 70 5.79 -15.23 -5.02
C GLU A 70 6.12 -14.91 -6.49
N VAL A 71 5.15 -14.28 -7.18
CA VAL A 71 5.32 -13.65 -8.51
C VAL A 71 5.15 -12.14 -8.41
N ILE A 72 4.11 -11.71 -7.72
CA ILE A 72 3.92 -10.30 -7.35
C ILE A 72 4.71 -10.04 -6.08
N VAL A 73 5.63 -9.08 -6.13
CA VAL A 73 6.58 -8.82 -5.04
C VAL A 73 6.56 -7.38 -4.57
N GLY A 74 7.04 -7.15 -3.36
CA GLY A 74 6.90 -5.90 -2.63
C GLY A 74 6.54 -6.21 -1.18
N ALA A 75 7.17 -5.52 -0.24
CA ALA A 75 6.92 -5.74 1.18
C ALA A 75 7.14 -4.44 1.95
N GLN A 76 6.25 -4.20 2.91
CA GLN A 76 6.36 -3.07 3.83
C GLN A 76 7.38 -3.35 4.94
N SER A 77 7.79 -4.61 5.12
CA SER A 77 8.65 -5.08 6.21
C SER A 77 9.61 -6.18 5.75
N ALA A 78 10.66 -6.41 6.53
CA ALA A 78 11.67 -7.44 6.26
C ALA A 78 11.22 -8.86 6.59
N LYS A 79 10.06 -9.01 7.24
CA LYS A 79 9.50 -10.29 7.72
C LYS A 79 8.13 -10.53 7.07
N TYR A 80 7.75 -11.78 6.87
CA TYR A 80 6.45 -12.10 6.26
C TYR A 80 5.29 -11.75 7.20
N ARG A 81 4.23 -11.12 6.67
CA ARG A 81 3.04 -10.68 7.44
C ARG A 81 3.36 -9.80 8.67
N ALA A 82 4.48 -9.08 8.64
CA ALA A 82 4.88 -8.17 9.69
C ALA A 82 4.50 -6.72 9.37
N CYS A 83 4.17 -5.95 10.40
CA CYS A 83 3.91 -4.53 10.28
C CYS A 83 5.21 -3.71 10.42
N ALA A 84 5.33 -2.68 9.59
CA ALA A 84 6.36 -1.66 9.76
C ALA A 84 5.94 -0.64 10.82
N LEU A 85 6.90 0.06 11.41
CA LEU A 85 6.65 1.07 12.43
C LEU A 85 6.98 2.48 11.95
N TYR A 86 6.24 3.45 12.48
CA TYR A 86 6.21 4.85 12.03
C TYR A 86 6.42 5.82 13.19
N PRO A 87 7.58 5.76 13.85
CA PRO A 87 7.83 6.51 15.07
C PRO A 87 7.78 8.02 14.85
N GLU A 88 7.93 8.49 13.61
CA GLU A 88 7.92 9.91 13.28
C GLU A 88 6.53 10.56 13.32
N ASN A 89 5.46 9.77 13.37
CA ASN A 89 4.09 10.26 13.55
C ASN A 89 3.74 10.33 15.04
N SER A 90 3.73 9.18 15.71
CA SER A 90 3.49 9.02 17.15
C SER A 90 4.10 7.69 17.58
N ILE A 91 4.59 7.63 18.82
CA ILE A 91 5.30 6.46 19.33
C ILE A 91 4.92 6.06 20.76
N SER A 92 4.27 6.94 21.54
CA SER A 92 4.10 6.73 22.97
C SER A 92 3.29 5.47 23.29
N TRP A 93 2.16 5.27 22.60
CA TRP A 93 1.33 4.07 22.76
C TRP A 93 2.13 2.78 22.55
N LEU A 94 3.01 2.78 21.53
CA LEU A 94 3.81 1.60 21.20
C LEU A 94 4.85 1.33 22.29
N ILE A 95 5.51 2.37 22.80
CA ILE A 95 6.49 2.22 23.88
C ILE A 95 5.84 1.62 25.12
N ASP A 96 4.66 2.10 25.51
CA ASP A 96 3.97 1.65 26.71
C ASP A 96 3.52 0.18 26.58
N GLU A 97 3.02 -0.21 25.43
CA GLU A 97 2.62 -1.59 25.15
C GLU A 97 3.79 -2.56 24.99
N VAL A 98 4.90 -2.11 24.38
CA VAL A 98 6.13 -2.89 24.25
C VAL A 98 6.82 -3.06 25.62
N LYS A 99 6.81 -2.02 26.44
CA LYS A 99 7.38 -2.05 27.80
C LYS A 99 6.62 -3.00 28.71
N SER A 100 5.29 -2.97 28.67
CA SER A 100 4.42 -3.86 29.46
C SER A 100 4.33 -5.28 28.91
N GLY A 101 4.68 -5.49 27.63
CA GLY A 101 4.48 -6.77 26.93
C GLY A 101 3.05 -6.98 26.43
N PHE A 102 2.16 -6.01 26.65
CA PHE A 102 0.74 -6.11 26.33
C PHE A 102 0.48 -6.31 24.82
N ILE A 103 1.33 -5.74 23.96
CA ILE A 103 1.20 -5.86 22.49
C ILE A 103 1.12 -7.32 22.01
N SER A 104 1.79 -8.24 22.72
CA SER A 104 1.82 -9.68 22.38
C SER A 104 0.62 -10.46 22.89
N THR A 105 -0.06 -9.92 23.90
CA THR A 105 -1.13 -10.57 24.66
C THR A 105 -2.49 -9.91 24.46
N ARG A 106 -2.60 -8.93 23.54
CA ARG A 106 -3.90 -8.34 23.18
C ARG A 106 -4.88 -9.45 22.76
N ASP A 107 -6.14 -9.27 23.13
CA ASP A 107 -7.24 -10.10 22.63
C ASP A 107 -7.61 -9.75 21.18
N ILE A 108 -7.38 -8.50 20.78
CA ILE A 108 -7.57 -7.98 19.41
C ILE A 108 -6.22 -7.58 18.83
N ASP A 109 -5.94 -8.05 17.62
CA ASP A 109 -4.74 -7.75 16.85
C ASP A 109 -3.39 -7.87 17.63
N PRO A 110 -3.09 -9.02 18.26
CA PRO A 110 -1.81 -9.24 18.94
C PRO A 110 -0.64 -9.44 17.97
N TYR A 111 0.50 -8.84 18.26
CA TYR A 111 1.72 -8.99 17.46
C TYR A 111 2.80 -9.77 18.18
N ILE A 112 3.55 -10.60 17.46
CA ILE A 112 4.81 -11.14 17.97
C ILE A 112 5.89 -10.05 17.87
N ILE A 113 6.70 -9.92 18.91
CA ILE A 113 7.86 -9.01 18.95
C ILE A 113 9.08 -9.75 19.51
N SER A 114 10.23 -9.61 18.85
CA SER A 114 11.49 -10.16 19.37
C SER A 114 12.08 -9.28 20.47
N GLU A 115 12.93 -9.83 21.32
CA GLU A 115 13.66 -9.05 22.34
C GLU A 115 14.51 -7.94 21.70
N GLU A 116 15.17 -8.24 20.57
CA GLU A 116 15.97 -7.26 19.83
C GLU A 116 15.14 -6.07 19.34
N ASP A 117 13.96 -6.34 18.76
CA ASP A 117 13.05 -5.30 18.27
C ASP A 117 12.50 -4.47 19.43
N ARG A 118 12.14 -5.12 20.54
CA ARG A 118 11.68 -4.48 21.78
C ARG A 118 12.74 -3.55 22.36
N ASP A 119 13.95 -4.05 22.57
CA ASP A 119 15.02 -3.29 23.20
C ASP A 119 15.42 -2.08 22.36
N TYR A 120 15.41 -2.21 21.03
CA TYR A 120 15.65 -1.10 20.13
C TYR A 120 14.58 -0.01 20.28
N ILE A 121 13.29 -0.37 20.24
CA ILE A 121 12.19 0.59 20.42
C ILE A 121 12.30 1.34 21.75
N LEU A 122 12.61 0.63 22.84
CA LEU A 122 12.76 1.25 24.17
C LEU A 122 13.98 2.18 24.24
N LYS A 123 15.10 1.80 23.61
CA LYS A 123 16.33 2.61 23.56
C LYS A 123 16.14 3.93 22.81
N THR A 124 15.36 3.93 21.72
CA THR A 124 15.15 5.12 20.87
C THR A 124 13.85 5.85 21.14
N GLY A 125 13.01 5.32 22.04
CA GLY A 125 11.67 5.83 22.32
C GLY A 125 11.67 7.28 22.80
N ASP A 126 12.60 7.66 23.67
CA ASP A 126 12.67 9.03 24.19
C ASP A 126 13.04 10.05 23.12
N PHE A 127 13.94 9.71 22.19
CA PHE A 127 14.21 10.57 21.03
C PHE A 127 12.92 10.83 20.24
N TRP A 128 12.18 9.77 19.92
CA TRP A 128 10.97 9.88 19.11
C TRP A 128 9.79 10.54 19.82
N ARG A 129 9.65 10.37 21.15
CA ARG A 129 8.65 11.11 21.93
C ARG A 129 8.77 12.63 21.73
N HIS A 130 9.98 13.14 21.54
CA HIS A 130 10.22 14.57 21.28
C HIS A 130 10.17 14.91 19.78
N GLU A 131 10.71 14.04 18.91
CA GLU A 131 10.91 14.36 17.49
C GLU A 131 9.69 14.02 16.60
N CYS A 132 8.78 13.15 17.05
CA CYS A 132 7.58 12.79 16.32
C CYS A 132 6.61 13.97 16.15
N MET A 133 5.71 13.85 15.17
CA MET A 133 4.70 14.88 14.87
C MET A 133 3.85 15.19 16.10
N SER A 134 3.31 14.16 16.76
CA SER A 134 2.54 14.32 18.01
C SER A 134 3.31 15.08 19.08
N GLY A 135 4.54 14.67 19.41
CA GLY A 135 5.34 15.33 20.45
C GLY A 135 5.62 16.82 20.15
N LYS A 136 5.78 17.17 18.87
CA LYS A 136 5.97 18.56 18.43
C LYS A 136 4.69 19.40 18.49
N ILE A 137 3.53 18.79 18.26
CA ILE A 137 2.26 19.53 18.17
C ILE A 137 1.47 19.53 19.48
N ASP A 138 1.73 18.61 20.40
CA ASP A 138 0.99 18.52 21.67
C ASP A 138 1.10 19.83 22.48
N ALA A 139 2.23 20.54 22.37
CA ALA A 139 2.43 21.87 22.97
C ALA A 139 1.61 23.01 22.33
N TYR A 140 1.05 22.82 21.14
CA TYR A 140 0.23 23.79 20.42
C TYR A 140 -1.28 23.62 20.70
N MET A 141 -1.66 22.65 21.52
CA MET A 141 -3.08 22.43 21.84
C MET A 141 -3.66 23.63 22.60
N PRO A 142 -4.87 24.12 22.22
CA PRO A 142 -5.45 25.30 22.86
C PRO A 142 -5.67 25.12 24.38
N ASP A 143 -5.40 26.18 25.13
CA ASP A 143 -5.74 26.24 26.56
C ASP A 143 -7.24 25.95 26.76
N GLY A 144 -7.56 25.01 27.65
CA GLY A 144 -8.93 24.54 27.91
C GLY A 144 -9.41 23.35 27.06
N PHE A 145 -8.66 22.94 26.03
CA PHE A 145 -8.94 21.69 25.30
C PHE A 145 -8.91 20.48 26.24
N MET A 146 -7.92 20.44 27.13
CA MET A 146 -7.71 19.32 28.06
C MET A 146 -8.88 19.08 29.01
N GLU A 147 -9.62 20.12 29.40
CA GLU A 147 -10.81 19.99 30.26
C GLU A 147 -11.98 19.29 29.55
N ARG A 148 -11.92 19.18 28.23
CA ARG A 148 -12.96 18.56 27.38
C ARG A 148 -12.57 17.16 26.92
N VAL A 149 -11.32 16.75 27.08
CA VAL A 149 -10.87 15.40 26.74
C VAL A 149 -11.62 14.37 27.61
N GLY A 150 -12.09 13.28 27.00
CA GLY A 150 -12.84 12.23 27.69
C GLY A 150 -14.31 12.57 28.00
N SER A 151 -14.80 13.76 27.61
CA SER A 151 -16.22 14.14 27.73
C SER A 151 -17.14 13.44 26.72
N GLY A 152 -16.58 12.69 25.77
CA GLY A 152 -17.30 12.09 24.64
C GLY A 152 -17.63 13.07 23.50
N ILE A 153 -17.32 14.37 23.67
CA ILE A 153 -17.51 15.39 22.62
C ILE A 153 -16.36 15.36 21.60
N THR A 154 -15.18 14.95 22.02
CA THR A 154 -13.98 14.83 21.18
C THR A 154 -13.42 13.40 21.21
N MET A 155 -12.89 12.95 20.09
CA MET A 155 -12.20 11.65 19.96
C MET A 155 -10.68 11.76 20.20
N PHE A 156 -10.20 12.96 20.49
CA PHE A 156 -8.79 13.27 20.73
C PHE A 156 -8.43 13.18 22.22
N GLY A 157 -7.19 12.76 22.50
CA GLY A 157 -6.66 12.53 23.84
C GLY A 157 -5.87 13.71 24.40
N TYR A 158 -5.28 13.51 25.58
CA TYR A 158 -4.44 14.50 26.26
C TYR A 158 -3.09 14.75 25.57
N ALA A 159 -2.61 13.77 24.82
CA ALA A 159 -1.36 13.81 24.07
C ALA A 159 -1.50 12.86 22.89
N ASP A 160 -0.50 12.81 22.02
CA ASP A 160 -0.49 11.94 20.85
C ASP A 160 -1.59 12.24 19.84
N ASN A 161 -2.01 13.49 19.68
CA ASN A 161 -3.16 13.81 18.82
C ASN A 161 -2.90 13.68 17.30
N CYS A 162 -1.65 13.43 16.89
CA CYS A 162 -1.25 13.08 15.51
C CYS A 162 -0.84 11.60 15.37
N GLN A 163 -1.63 10.66 15.92
CA GLN A 163 -1.31 9.23 15.93
C GLN A 163 -1.03 8.63 14.54
N SER A 164 -1.75 9.08 13.53
CA SER A 164 -1.58 8.60 12.16
C SER A 164 -1.82 9.72 11.15
N PRO A 165 -1.09 9.71 10.01
CA PRO A 165 -1.37 10.60 8.89
C PRO A 165 -2.74 10.26 8.29
N VAL A 166 -3.36 11.24 7.62
CA VAL A 166 -4.76 11.14 7.14
C VAL A 166 -4.99 9.91 6.29
N GLY A 167 -4.25 9.72 5.19
CA GLY A 167 -4.59 8.71 4.19
C GLY A 167 -5.92 9.04 3.48
N HIS A 168 -6.78 8.05 3.26
CA HIS A 168 -8.12 8.20 2.66
C HIS A 168 -8.12 8.84 1.26
N PHE A 169 -7.31 8.32 0.35
CA PHE A 169 -7.28 8.76 -1.05
C PHE A 169 -7.05 7.58 -2.00
N CYS A 170 -7.40 7.78 -3.26
CA CYS A 170 -7.00 6.91 -4.37
C CYS A 170 -5.82 7.55 -5.10
N ALA A 171 -4.71 6.84 -5.20
CA ALA A 171 -3.53 7.33 -5.91
C ALA A 171 -3.69 7.27 -7.43
N GLY A 172 -2.80 7.94 -8.15
CA GLY A 172 -2.79 7.99 -9.62
C GLY A 172 -2.27 6.69 -10.28
N TYR A 173 -2.87 5.53 -9.99
CA TYR A 173 -2.42 4.23 -10.51
C TYR A 173 -2.44 4.16 -12.04
N LYS A 174 -3.50 4.69 -12.66
CA LYS A 174 -3.59 4.77 -14.13
C LYS A 174 -2.39 5.53 -14.71
N THR A 175 -2.07 6.69 -14.14
CA THR A 175 -0.91 7.49 -14.55
C THR A 175 0.40 6.72 -14.33
N ALA A 176 0.55 6.03 -13.20
CA ALA A 176 1.73 5.21 -12.94
C ALA A 176 1.92 4.14 -14.02
N CYS A 177 0.85 3.44 -14.41
CA CYS A 177 0.91 2.41 -15.44
C CYS A 177 1.14 2.96 -16.85
N GLU A 178 0.45 4.03 -17.25
CA GLU A 178 0.48 4.55 -18.62
C GLU A 178 1.69 5.44 -18.91
N LYS A 179 2.26 6.09 -17.88
CA LYS A 179 3.30 7.11 -18.05
C LYS A 179 4.65 6.69 -17.47
N GLY A 180 4.66 6.00 -16.33
CA GLY A 180 5.86 5.70 -15.56
C GLY A 180 6.43 6.92 -14.81
N PHE A 181 7.16 6.64 -13.73
CA PHE A 181 7.76 7.64 -12.85
C PHE A 181 8.96 8.37 -13.47
N ALA A 182 9.62 7.82 -14.51
CA ALA A 182 10.69 8.54 -15.20
C ALA A 182 10.17 9.80 -15.89
N ALA A 183 9.01 9.72 -16.54
CA ALA A 183 8.40 10.86 -17.20
C ALA A 183 7.86 11.89 -16.17
N ILE A 184 7.24 11.43 -15.07
CA ILE A 184 6.80 12.32 -13.98
C ILE A 184 8.00 13.06 -13.36
N ARG A 185 9.11 12.35 -13.16
CA ARG A 185 10.36 12.91 -12.67
C ARG A 185 10.92 13.97 -13.63
N GLN A 186 10.89 13.70 -14.93
CA GLN A 186 11.35 14.65 -15.94
C GLN A 186 10.49 15.92 -15.93
N GLU A 187 9.17 15.81 -15.82
CA GLU A 187 8.28 16.97 -15.71
C GLU A 187 8.56 17.83 -14.48
N ALA A 188 8.83 17.19 -13.33
CA ALA A 188 9.24 17.90 -12.13
C ALA A 188 10.55 18.68 -12.36
N ARG A 189 11.53 18.07 -13.03
CA ARG A 189 12.80 18.72 -13.38
C ARG A 189 12.62 19.86 -14.37
N ASP A 190 11.70 19.74 -15.31
CA ASP A 190 11.40 20.80 -16.27
C ASP A 190 10.78 22.00 -15.55
N LYS A 191 9.88 21.75 -14.59
CA LYS A 191 9.30 22.79 -13.72
C LYS A 191 10.32 23.45 -12.79
N ILE A 192 11.30 22.70 -12.30
CA ILE A 192 12.43 23.25 -11.54
C ILE A 192 13.21 24.24 -12.41
N ARG A 193 13.61 23.84 -13.63
CA ARG A 193 14.38 24.71 -14.55
C ARG A 193 13.60 25.96 -14.94
N GLU A 194 12.31 25.81 -15.24
CA GLU A 194 11.41 26.95 -15.53
C GLU A 194 11.39 27.98 -14.38
N LEU A 195 11.36 27.52 -13.12
CA LEU A 195 11.39 28.40 -11.96
C LEU A 195 12.77 29.06 -11.75
N GLU A 196 13.86 28.33 -12.03
CA GLU A 196 15.22 28.89 -11.96
C GLU A 196 15.44 29.97 -13.02
N GLU A 197 14.97 29.76 -14.25
CA GLU A 197 15.08 30.70 -15.37
C GLU A 197 14.27 31.98 -15.15
N ASN A 198 13.05 31.86 -14.61
CA ASN A 198 12.17 33.01 -14.34
C ASN A 198 12.52 33.74 -13.02
N GLY A 199 13.36 33.14 -12.19
CA GLY A 199 13.66 33.61 -10.83
C GLY A 199 12.62 33.17 -9.80
N ILE A 200 13.09 32.86 -8.59
CA ILE A 200 12.28 32.35 -7.49
C ILE A 200 12.02 33.48 -6.49
N PHE A 201 10.79 34.02 -6.50
CA PHE A 201 10.36 35.12 -5.64
C PHE A 201 9.18 34.75 -4.75
N GLY A 202 9.14 35.28 -3.53
CA GLY A 202 8.05 35.06 -2.58
C GLY A 202 7.74 33.58 -2.36
N ASP A 203 6.45 33.22 -2.41
CA ASP A 203 5.98 31.87 -2.13
C ASP A 203 6.27 30.85 -3.25
N SER A 204 6.85 31.26 -4.38
CA SER A 204 7.25 30.34 -5.45
C SER A 204 8.34 29.35 -4.99
N ILE A 205 9.06 29.67 -3.91
CA ILE A 205 9.99 28.73 -3.25
C ILE A 205 9.31 27.45 -2.79
N ASN A 206 8.02 27.52 -2.41
CA ASN A 206 7.25 26.34 -2.03
C ASN A 206 7.00 25.43 -3.23
N LYS A 207 6.67 26.00 -4.41
CA LYS A 207 6.52 25.24 -5.66
C LYS A 207 7.85 24.63 -6.10
N TYR A 208 8.95 25.39 -6.00
CA TYR A 208 10.28 24.91 -6.32
C TYR A 208 10.67 23.70 -5.46
N ASN A 209 10.49 23.80 -4.13
CA ASN A 209 10.79 22.69 -3.23
C ASN A 209 9.80 21.51 -3.37
N PHE A 210 8.55 21.77 -3.77
CA PHE A 210 7.61 20.72 -4.12
C PHE A 210 8.11 19.89 -5.32
N TYR A 211 8.49 20.52 -6.42
CA TYR A 211 8.99 19.75 -7.58
C TYR A 211 10.30 19.03 -7.28
N ARG A 212 11.18 19.60 -6.45
CA ARG A 212 12.37 18.90 -5.96
C ARG A 212 12.02 17.67 -5.13
N ALA A 213 11.02 17.77 -4.27
CA ALA A 213 10.53 16.63 -3.50
C ALA A 213 9.94 15.54 -4.43
N VAL A 214 9.19 15.93 -5.47
CA VAL A 214 8.67 14.99 -6.48
C VAL A 214 9.80 14.26 -7.20
N ASP A 215 10.85 14.96 -7.66
CA ASP A 215 12.02 14.32 -8.31
C ASP A 215 12.67 13.25 -7.39
N ILE A 216 12.92 13.62 -6.12
CA ILE A 216 13.52 12.74 -5.12
C ILE A 216 12.63 11.51 -4.85
N VAL A 217 11.32 11.70 -4.68
CA VAL A 217 10.39 10.59 -4.41
C VAL A 217 10.30 9.66 -5.63
N CYS A 218 10.19 10.21 -6.84
CA CYS A 218 10.16 9.39 -8.05
C CYS A 218 11.42 8.52 -8.19
N ASP A 219 12.59 9.11 -7.92
CA ASP A 219 13.87 8.37 -7.90
C ASP A 219 13.85 7.22 -6.88
N GLY A 220 13.37 7.47 -5.66
CA GLY A 220 13.29 6.46 -4.61
C GLY A 220 12.38 5.28 -4.98
N ILE A 221 11.22 5.55 -5.58
CA ILE A 221 10.27 4.51 -6.01
C ILE A 221 10.89 3.65 -7.12
N ILE A 222 11.59 4.28 -8.08
CA ILE A 222 12.32 3.57 -9.14
C ILE A 222 13.42 2.68 -8.50
N ILE A 223 14.24 3.24 -7.60
CA ILE A 223 15.31 2.50 -6.91
C ILE A 223 14.77 1.25 -6.20
N LEU A 224 13.66 1.36 -5.46
CA LEU A 224 13.09 0.20 -4.78
C LEU A 224 12.79 -0.94 -5.77
N THR A 225 12.17 -0.62 -6.90
CA THR A 225 11.79 -1.61 -7.91
C THR A 225 13.03 -2.26 -8.56
N LYS A 226 14.10 -1.48 -8.82
CA LYS A 226 15.38 -2.03 -9.30
C LYS A 226 16.06 -2.96 -8.29
N ARG A 227 15.98 -2.65 -7.00
CA ARG A 227 16.52 -3.51 -5.94
C ARG A 227 15.78 -4.85 -5.87
N TYR A 228 14.46 -4.84 -6.10
CA TYR A 228 13.67 -6.06 -6.25
C TYR A 228 14.05 -6.86 -7.50
N ALA A 229 14.31 -6.19 -8.62
CA ALA A 229 14.75 -6.84 -9.85
C ALA A 229 16.10 -7.56 -9.66
N GLU A 230 17.07 -6.86 -9.05
CA GLU A 230 18.37 -7.42 -8.70
C GLU A 230 18.24 -8.62 -7.75
N ARG A 231 17.35 -8.52 -6.74
CA ARG A 231 17.08 -9.64 -5.84
C ARG A 231 16.51 -10.86 -6.57
N ALA A 232 15.62 -10.65 -7.54
CA ALA A 232 15.06 -11.73 -8.35
C ALA A 232 16.15 -12.42 -9.21
N LEU A 233 17.08 -11.66 -9.80
CA LEU A 233 18.22 -12.21 -10.55
C LEU A 233 19.13 -13.06 -9.65
N GLN A 234 19.48 -12.56 -8.47
CA GLN A 234 20.32 -13.30 -7.50
C GLN A 234 19.67 -14.62 -7.06
N LEU A 235 18.34 -14.65 -6.96
CA LEU A 235 17.59 -15.88 -6.67
C LEU A 235 17.58 -16.81 -7.90
N ALA A 236 17.40 -16.27 -9.12
CA ALA A 236 17.40 -17.04 -10.36
C ALA A 236 18.75 -17.74 -10.61
N GLU A 237 19.87 -17.10 -10.25
CA GLU A 237 21.21 -17.69 -10.35
C GLU A 237 21.38 -18.94 -9.47
N LYS A 238 20.74 -18.95 -8.30
CA LYS A 238 20.84 -20.02 -7.30
C LYS A 238 19.72 -21.07 -7.41
N GLU A 239 18.70 -20.79 -8.22
CA GLU A 239 17.56 -21.67 -8.41
C GLU A 239 17.90 -22.85 -9.34
N SER A 240 17.60 -24.06 -8.86
CA SER A 240 17.87 -25.30 -9.59
C SER A 240 16.69 -25.74 -10.45
N ARG A 241 15.46 -25.34 -10.10
CA ARG A 241 14.24 -25.67 -10.84
C ARG A 241 14.11 -24.78 -12.08
N PRO A 242 14.10 -25.34 -13.31
CA PRO A 242 14.08 -24.54 -14.54
C PRO A 242 12.87 -23.59 -14.64
N GLU A 243 11.69 -24.04 -14.22
CA GLU A 243 10.45 -23.26 -14.26
C GLU A 243 10.51 -22.04 -13.33
N ARG A 244 10.91 -22.25 -12.06
CA ARG A 244 11.04 -21.14 -11.09
C ARG A 244 12.17 -20.19 -11.49
N LYS A 245 13.27 -20.69 -12.06
CA LYS A 245 14.34 -19.85 -12.59
C LYS A 245 13.86 -18.96 -13.73
N ALA A 246 13.10 -19.50 -14.68
CA ALA A 246 12.50 -18.73 -15.76
C ALA A 246 11.53 -17.66 -15.23
N GLU A 247 10.73 -18.01 -14.22
CA GLU A 247 9.83 -17.08 -13.56
C GLU A 247 10.56 -15.93 -12.84
N LEU A 248 11.61 -16.23 -12.06
CA LEU A 248 12.44 -15.22 -11.40
C LEU A 248 13.11 -14.27 -12.40
N ASN A 249 13.58 -14.79 -13.54
CA ASN A 249 14.10 -13.96 -14.63
C ASN A 249 13.01 -13.05 -15.25
N LYS A 250 11.79 -13.56 -15.42
CA LYS A 250 10.63 -12.77 -15.89
C LYS A 250 10.23 -11.69 -14.88
N MET A 251 10.26 -12.01 -13.58
CA MET A 251 10.05 -11.05 -12.51
C MET A 251 11.12 -9.95 -12.56
N ALA A 252 12.39 -10.31 -12.72
CA ALA A 252 13.48 -9.34 -12.86
C ALA A 252 13.30 -8.42 -14.07
N ASP A 253 12.91 -8.94 -15.23
CA ASP A 253 12.59 -8.12 -16.41
C ASP A 253 11.43 -7.15 -16.12
N THR A 254 10.34 -7.67 -15.54
CA THR A 254 9.16 -6.89 -15.16
C THR A 254 9.55 -5.76 -14.21
N LEU A 255 10.28 -6.05 -13.13
CA LEU A 255 10.69 -5.08 -12.10
C LEU A 255 11.75 -4.08 -12.63
N ASN A 256 12.58 -4.50 -13.57
CA ASN A 256 13.50 -3.58 -14.25
C ASN A 256 12.80 -2.67 -15.26
N TRP A 257 11.56 -2.96 -15.66
CA TRP A 257 10.83 -2.14 -16.62
C TRP A 257 9.75 -1.28 -15.97
N THR A 258 8.86 -1.94 -15.21
CA THR A 258 7.69 -1.36 -14.56
C THR A 258 8.09 -0.27 -13.57
N ILE A 259 7.13 0.57 -13.18
CA ILE A 259 7.32 1.80 -12.39
C ILE A 259 8.13 2.87 -13.12
N GLU A 260 9.29 2.57 -13.69
CA GLU A 260 10.09 3.57 -14.40
C GLU A 260 9.44 3.97 -15.73
N LYS A 261 8.95 2.98 -16.48
CA LYS A 261 8.41 3.12 -17.83
C LYS A 261 6.93 2.68 -17.90
N PRO A 262 6.19 3.06 -18.96
CA PRO A 262 4.84 2.57 -19.19
C PRO A 262 4.76 1.04 -19.20
N CYS A 263 3.74 0.46 -18.56
CA CYS A 263 3.53 -0.98 -18.48
C CYS A 263 3.31 -1.58 -19.88
N ARG A 264 3.93 -2.75 -20.15
CA ARG A 264 3.84 -3.41 -21.47
C ARG A 264 2.64 -4.35 -21.60
N GLY A 265 2.21 -4.91 -20.47
CA GLY A 265 1.15 -5.93 -20.38
C GLY A 265 0.61 -6.07 -18.96
N PHE A 266 -0.21 -7.10 -18.74
CA PHE A 266 -0.98 -7.31 -17.52
C PHE A 266 -0.10 -7.53 -16.28
N LEU A 267 0.95 -8.34 -16.41
CA LEU A 267 1.88 -8.59 -15.30
C LEU A 267 2.62 -7.30 -14.87
N ASP A 268 3.11 -6.52 -15.84
CA ASP A 268 3.74 -5.22 -15.57
C ASP A 268 2.79 -4.29 -14.81
N ALA A 269 1.52 -4.24 -15.21
CA ALA A 269 0.50 -3.37 -14.60
C ALA A 269 0.16 -3.79 -13.17
N VAL A 270 -0.08 -5.08 -12.92
CA VAL A 270 -0.35 -5.59 -11.57
C VAL A 270 0.84 -5.34 -10.64
N GLN A 271 2.07 -5.61 -11.11
CA GLN A 271 3.29 -5.35 -10.36
C GLN A 271 3.50 -3.83 -10.12
N CYS A 272 3.14 -2.97 -11.08
CA CYS A 272 3.17 -1.51 -10.94
C CYS A 272 2.23 -1.02 -9.84
N LEU A 273 0.97 -1.47 -9.85
CA LEU A 273 -0.02 -1.13 -8.82
C LEU A 273 0.52 -1.46 -7.43
N PHE A 274 1.03 -2.68 -7.26
CA PHE A 274 1.48 -3.15 -5.96
C PHE A 274 2.78 -2.48 -5.48
N MET A 275 3.74 -2.22 -6.36
CA MET A 275 4.96 -1.48 -5.98
C MET A 275 4.68 -0.02 -5.64
N TYR A 276 3.78 0.62 -6.38
CA TYR A 276 3.40 1.99 -6.05
C TYR A 276 2.69 2.05 -4.69
N GLN A 277 1.77 1.12 -4.42
CA GLN A 277 1.14 0.99 -3.11
C GLN A 277 2.17 0.73 -2.00
N THR A 278 3.10 -0.20 -2.23
CA THR A 278 4.17 -0.52 -1.27
C THR A 278 5.00 0.71 -0.91
N ALA A 279 5.36 1.54 -1.89
CA ALA A 279 6.11 2.77 -1.64
C ALA A 279 5.31 3.79 -0.81
N MET A 280 4.01 3.94 -1.05
CA MET A 280 3.14 4.80 -0.24
C MET A 280 3.00 4.29 1.19
N CYS A 281 2.84 2.97 1.37
CA CYS A 281 2.82 2.35 2.68
C CYS A 281 4.14 2.53 3.43
N LEU A 282 5.28 2.54 2.74
CA LEU A 282 6.58 2.80 3.36
C LEU A 282 6.77 4.28 3.76
N ASP A 283 6.06 5.22 3.15
CA ASP A 283 6.15 6.65 3.52
C ASP A 283 5.56 6.93 4.90
N ALA A 284 4.34 6.47 5.17
CA ALA A 284 3.68 6.80 6.42
C ALA A 284 2.58 5.79 6.81
N ASN A 285 2.17 5.79 8.09
CA ASN A 285 1.18 4.86 8.65
C ASN A 285 -0.28 5.19 8.23
N MET A 286 -0.53 5.33 6.93
CA MET A 286 -1.82 5.79 6.39
C MET A 286 -2.88 4.68 6.45
N HIS A 287 -4.14 5.06 6.67
CA HIS A 287 -5.30 4.19 6.47
C HIS A 287 -6.06 4.62 5.21
N GLY A 288 -6.77 3.72 4.55
CA GLY A 288 -7.67 4.12 3.46
C GLY A 288 -6.95 4.51 2.17
N ILE A 289 -5.69 4.13 1.99
CA ILE A 289 -4.95 4.30 0.72
C ILE A 289 -5.45 3.28 -0.29
N SER A 290 -6.59 3.62 -0.87
CA SER A 290 -7.40 2.73 -1.68
C SER A 290 -6.79 2.55 -3.06
N PHE A 291 -6.92 1.36 -3.62
CA PHE A 291 -6.54 1.13 -5.02
C PHE A 291 -7.53 1.82 -5.97
N GLY A 292 -8.81 1.91 -5.60
CA GLY A 292 -9.85 2.47 -6.49
C GLY A 292 -10.21 1.49 -7.60
N ARG A 293 -10.48 1.97 -8.82
CA ARG A 293 -11.03 1.16 -9.93
C ARG A 293 -10.00 0.24 -10.60
N VAL A 294 -9.55 -0.78 -9.87
CA VAL A 294 -8.49 -1.72 -10.30
C VAL A 294 -8.82 -2.40 -11.63
N ASP A 295 -10.07 -2.83 -11.80
CA ASP A 295 -10.55 -3.47 -13.04
C ASP A 295 -10.41 -2.57 -14.27
N GLN A 296 -10.60 -1.25 -14.10
CA GLN A 296 -10.45 -0.28 -15.19
C GLN A 296 -9.00 0.07 -15.49
N TYR A 297 -8.10 -0.04 -14.51
CA TYR A 297 -6.66 0.17 -14.75
C TYR A 297 -6.04 -1.03 -15.46
N LEU A 298 -6.48 -2.24 -15.11
CA LEU A 298 -5.89 -3.49 -15.59
C LEU A 298 -6.57 -4.06 -16.84
N GLY A 299 -7.85 -3.77 -17.06
CA GLY A 299 -8.66 -4.29 -18.18
C GLY A 299 -7.99 -4.16 -19.54
N PRO A 300 -7.53 -2.97 -19.94
CA PRO A 300 -6.86 -2.79 -21.24
C PRO A 300 -5.60 -3.64 -21.41
N TYR A 301 -4.81 -3.83 -20.34
CA TYR A 301 -3.61 -4.65 -20.38
C TYR A 301 -3.93 -6.15 -20.49
N TYR A 302 -4.99 -6.60 -19.80
CA TYR A 302 -5.48 -7.98 -19.91
C TYR A 302 -5.96 -8.28 -21.34
N GLU A 303 -6.82 -7.44 -21.90
CA GLU A 303 -7.40 -7.65 -23.23
C GLU A 303 -6.32 -7.69 -24.31
N LYS A 304 -5.34 -6.78 -24.23
CA LYS A 304 -4.18 -6.77 -25.12
C LYS A 304 -3.39 -8.07 -25.04
N ASP A 305 -3.00 -8.50 -23.85
CA ASP A 305 -2.17 -9.70 -23.68
C ASP A 305 -2.89 -10.99 -24.08
N ILE A 306 -4.22 -11.05 -23.88
CA ILE A 306 -5.04 -12.16 -24.37
C ILE A 306 -5.07 -12.18 -25.89
N ALA A 307 -5.26 -11.03 -26.55
CA ALA A 307 -5.31 -10.93 -28.00
C ALA A 307 -3.95 -11.26 -28.66
N GLU A 308 -2.85 -10.90 -28.01
CA GLU A 308 -1.49 -11.19 -28.47
C GLU A 308 -1.01 -12.62 -28.12
N GLY A 309 -1.76 -13.34 -27.28
CA GLY A 309 -1.36 -14.67 -26.79
C GLY A 309 -0.20 -14.64 -25.78
N ASN A 310 0.05 -13.49 -25.16
CA ASN A 310 1.10 -13.31 -24.15
C ASN A 310 0.72 -13.93 -22.79
N ILE A 311 -0.59 -14.06 -22.53
CA ILE A 311 -1.15 -14.59 -21.30
C ILE A 311 -2.34 -15.51 -21.56
N THR A 312 -2.56 -16.47 -20.66
CA THR A 312 -3.80 -17.26 -20.63
C THR A 312 -4.76 -16.71 -19.58
N PRO A 313 -6.09 -16.90 -19.72
CA PRO A 313 -7.05 -16.52 -18.69
C PRO A 313 -6.73 -17.12 -17.31
N GLU A 314 -6.26 -18.38 -17.28
CA GLU A 314 -5.91 -19.08 -16.04
C GLU A 314 -4.72 -18.44 -15.33
N TYR A 315 -3.68 -18.07 -16.08
CA TYR A 315 -2.50 -17.42 -15.50
C TYR A 315 -2.81 -15.98 -15.07
N ALA A 316 -3.59 -15.22 -15.84
CA ALA A 316 -4.04 -13.89 -15.43
C ALA A 316 -4.83 -13.93 -14.11
N GLN A 317 -5.70 -14.93 -13.97
CA GLN A 317 -6.49 -15.15 -12.78
C GLN A 317 -5.63 -15.62 -11.58
N GLU A 318 -4.57 -16.40 -11.81
CA GLU A 318 -3.55 -16.69 -10.77
C GLU A 318 -2.80 -15.42 -10.34
N ILE A 319 -2.37 -14.57 -11.29
CA ILE A 319 -1.72 -13.29 -10.97
C ILE A 319 -2.61 -12.41 -10.08
N MET A 320 -3.92 -12.36 -10.35
CA MET A 320 -4.85 -11.63 -9.49
C MET A 320 -4.94 -12.22 -8.08
N ASP A 321 -4.95 -13.54 -7.93
CA ASP A 321 -4.94 -14.14 -6.59
C ASP A 321 -3.66 -13.80 -5.81
N LEU A 322 -2.51 -13.87 -6.49
CA LEU A 322 -1.23 -13.53 -5.88
C LEU A 322 -1.21 -12.07 -5.46
N PHE A 323 -1.73 -11.16 -6.29
CA PHE A 323 -1.91 -9.76 -5.92
C PHE A 323 -2.80 -9.57 -4.69
N TYR A 324 -3.93 -10.27 -4.60
CA TYR A 324 -4.82 -10.21 -3.43
C TYR A 324 -4.13 -10.70 -2.15
N LEU A 325 -3.38 -11.80 -2.24
CA LEU A 325 -2.59 -12.32 -1.11
C LEU A 325 -1.51 -11.32 -0.67
N LYS A 326 -0.89 -10.61 -1.62
CA LYS A 326 0.10 -9.57 -1.32
C LYS A 326 -0.50 -8.34 -0.67
N VAL A 327 -1.69 -7.92 -1.08
CA VAL A 327 -2.42 -6.83 -0.42
C VAL A 327 -2.84 -7.24 0.99
N ALA A 328 -3.39 -8.45 1.15
CA ALA A 328 -3.80 -8.98 2.45
C ALA A 328 -2.63 -9.17 3.44
N GLU A 329 -1.40 -9.35 2.93
CA GLU A 329 -0.18 -9.42 3.74
C GLU A 329 0.18 -8.08 4.38
N MET A 330 -0.22 -6.95 3.77
CA MET A 330 0.08 -5.62 4.28
C MET A 330 -0.62 -5.41 5.62
N ASN A 331 0.10 -4.83 6.57
CA ASN A 331 -0.41 -4.69 7.92
C ASN A 331 -0.11 -3.29 8.46
N LYS A 332 -1.10 -2.70 9.11
CA LYS A 332 -1.03 -1.38 9.73
C LYS A 332 -1.06 -1.52 11.25
N PRO A 333 -0.01 -1.13 11.99
CA PRO A 333 -0.05 -1.15 13.44
C PRO A 333 -0.94 -0.02 13.98
N TRP A 334 -1.72 -0.35 15.00
CA TRP A 334 -2.58 0.58 15.74
C TRP A 334 -2.38 0.41 17.24
N SER A 335 -2.70 1.47 18.00
CA SER A 335 -2.89 1.38 19.44
C SER A 335 -4.05 0.43 19.76
N TYR A 336 -4.03 -0.21 20.93
CA TYR A 336 -5.08 -1.14 21.31
C TYR A 336 -6.49 -0.50 21.23
N GLY A 337 -6.64 0.73 21.70
CA GLY A 337 -7.92 1.45 21.63
C GLY A 337 -8.41 1.66 20.20
N ALA A 338 -7.52 1.98 19.25
CA ALA A 338 -7.90 2.12 17.85
C ALA A 338 -8.21 0.77 17.19
N SER A 339 -7.51 -0.30 17.56
CA SER A 339 -7.82 -1.67 17.12
C SER A 339 -9.21 -2.14 17.56
N GLN A 340 -9.77 -1.63 18.67
CA GLN A 340 -11.15 -1.94 19.08
C GLN A 340 -12.19 -1.35 18.12
N SER A 341 -11.87 -0.25 17.43
CA SER A 341 -12.76 0.35 16.42
C SER A 341 -12.58 -0.28 15.04
N ASN A 342 -11.36 -0.69 14.69
CA ASN A 342 -11.02 -1.25 13.38
C ASN A 342 -10.17 -2.53 13.54
N PRO A 343 -10.74 -3.63 14.05
CA PRO A 343 -10.01 -4.86 14.31
C PRO A 343 -9.68 -5.62 13.01
N GLY A 344 -8.78 -6.60 13.12
CA GLY A 344 -8.54 -7.58 12.08
C GLY A 344 -7.36 -7.26 11.19
N TYR A 345 -6.38 -6.44 11.62
CA TYR A 345 -5.18 -6.11 10.85
C TYR A 345 -5.43 -5.37 9.52
N ASN A 346 -6.59 -4.72 9.38
CA ASN A 346 -6.98 -4.04 8.16
C ASN A 346 -6.23 -2.70 7.98
N SER A 347 -5.85 -2.41 6.73
CA SER A 347 -5.22 -1.15 6.33
C SER A 347 -6.13 -0.23 5.47
N GLY A 348 -7.35 -0.69 5.15
CA GLY A 348 -8.39 0.08 4.48
C GLY A 348 -8.17 0.22 2.97
N GLN A 349 -7.48 -0.72 2.34
CA GLN A 349 -7.07 -0.62 0.94
C GLN A 349 -8.19 -1.04 -0.03
N LEU A 350 -9.25 -0.22 -0.11
CA LEU A 350 -10.44 -0.53 -0.90
C LEU A 350 -10.12 -0.70 -2.39
N MET A 351 -10.67 -1.76 -2.98
CA MET A 351 -10.70 -1.99 -4.41
C MET A 351 -12.12 -1.81 -4.95
N THR A 352 -12.29 -0.86 -5.87
CA THR A 352 -13.54 -0.62 -6.58
C THR A 352 -13.55 -1.39 -7.90
N LEU A 353 -14.72 -1.88 -8.30
CA LEU A 353 -14.94 -2.60 -9.55
C LEU A 353 -16.33 -2.30 -10.14
N GLY A 354 -16.52 -2.57 -11.43
CA GLY A 354 -17.78 -2.36 -12.14
C GLY A 354 -18.16 -0.88 -12.26
N GLY A 355 -19.46 -0.58 -12.29
CA GLY A 355 -20.01 0.76 -12.48
C GLY A 355 -20.02 1.19 -13.94
N VAL A 356 -20.09 2.50 -14.19
CA VAL A 356 -20.16 3.05 -15.56
C VAL A 356 -18.85 3.65 -16.08
N ASP A 357 -18.73 3.73 -17.40
CA ASP A 357 -17.71 4.50 -18.10
C ASP A 357 -18.05 6.01 -18.13
N LYS A 358 -17.23 6.81 -18.83
CA LYS A 358 -17.45 8.27 -18.96
C LYS A 358 -18.72 8.64 -19.73
N ASP A 359 -19.25 7.72 -20.53
CA ASP A 359 -20.41 7.91 -21.41
C ASP A 359 -21.68 7.31 -20.77
N GLY A 360 -21.56 6.71 -19.58
CA GLY A 360 -22.67 6.13 -18.81
C GLY A 360 -22.99 4.68 -19.17
N ASN A 361 -22.17 4.03 -19.99
CA ASN A 361 -22.33 2.60 -20.29
C ASN A 361 -21.75 1.74 -19.18
N ASP A 362 -22.25 0.50 -19.05
CA ASP A 362 -21.63 -0.48 -18.14
C ASP A 362 -20.14 -0.64 -18.46
N ALA A 363 -19.30 -0.61 -17.42
CA ALA A 363 -17.86 -0.73 -17.52
C ALA A 363 -17.34 -2.08 -17.00
N SER A 364 -18.21 -3.07 -16.83
CA SER A 364 -17.76 -4.39 -16.41
C SER A 364 -16.89 -5.02 -17.49
N ASN A 365 -15.79 -5.65 -17.07
CA ASN A 365 -14.82 -6.27 -17.96
C ASN A 365 -14.31 -7.58 -17.34
N PRO A 366 -13.49 -8.40 -18.04
CA PRO A 366 -13.00 -9.66 -17.49
C PRO A 366 -12.29 -9.53 -16.14
N VAL A 367 -11.59 -8.41 -15.88
CA VAL A 367 -10.92 -8.16 -14.59
C VAL A 367 -11.93 -7.93 -13.47
N THR A 368 -13.08 -7.31 -13.74
CA THR A 368 -14.20 -7.20 -12.78
C THR A 368 -14.58 -8.58 -12.23
N TYR A 369 -14.72 -9.59 -13.11
CA TYR A 369 -15.03 -10.96 -12.70
C TYR A 369 -13.84 -11.66 -12.02
N MET A 370 -12.61 -11.38 -12.45
CA MET A 370 -11.41 -11.93 -11.79
C MET A 370 -11.27 -11.47 -10.34
N MET A 371 -11.61 -10.20 -10.06
CA MET A 371 -11.64 -9.66 -8.69
C MET A 371 -12.69 -10.37 -7.83
N LEU A 372 -13.89 -10.63 -8.37
CA LEU A 372 -14.93 -11.40 -7.68
C LEU A 372 -14.50 -12.85 -7.43
N GLN A 373 -13.87 -13.50 -8.41
CA GLN A 373 -13.26 -14.83 -8.23
C GLN A 373 -12.29 -14.82 -7.06
N SER A 374 -11.30 -13.93 -7.06
CA SER A 374 -10.27 -13.86 -6.03
C SER A 374 -10.85 -13.68 -4.63
N SER A 375 -11.81 -12.77 -4.43
CA SER A 375 -12.48 -12.63 -3.11
C SER A 375 -13.23 -13.90 -2.70
N GLY A 376 -14.02 -14.48 -3.60
CA GLY A 376 -14.86 -15.64 -3.28
C GLY A 376 -14.05 -16.91 -3.00
N ARG A 377 -12.90 -17.10 -3.67
CA ARG A 377 -12.09 -18.33 -3.58
C ARG A 377 -10.94 -18.26 -2.57
N LEU A 378 -10.43 -17.07 -2.27
CA LEU A 378 -9.36 -16.90 -1.29
C LEU A 378 -9.89 -16.76 0.14
N LEU A 379 -11.11 -16.24 0.34
CA LEU A 379 -11.72 -16.06 1.66
C LEU A 379 -10.78 -15.34 2.64
N LEU A 380 -10.23 -14.21 2.15
CA LEU A 380 -9.41 -13.27 2.92
C LEU A 380 -10.32 -12.20 3.51
N HIS A 381 -9.89 -11.58 4.60
CA HIS A 381 -10.62 -10.46 5.21
C HIS A 381 -10.30 -9.10 4.56
N ASP A 382 -9.14 -9.01 3.88
CA ASP A 382 -8.59 -7.82 3.20
C ASP A 382 -8.03 -8.28 1.83
N PRO A 383 -8.08 -7.49 0.75
CA PRO A 383 -8.68 -6.15 0.63
C PRO A 383 -10.22 -6.17 0.62
N PRO A 384 -10.90 -5.12 1.16
CA PRO A 384 -12.31 -4.92 0.93
C PRO A 384 -12.57 -4.58 -0.55
N GLN A 385 -13.74 -4.98 -1.04
CA GLN A 385 -14.18 -4.66 -2.40
C GLN A 385 -15.49 -3.89 -2.40
N ALA A 386 -15.61 -2.94 -3.34
CA ALA A 386 -16.83 -2.20 -3.60
C ALA A 386 -17.23 -2.35 -5.09
N LEU A 387 -18.34 -3.04 -5.33
CA LEU A 387 -18.95 -3.14 -6.64
C LEU A 387 -19.89 -1.96 -6.86
N ARG A 388 -19.58 -1.13 -7.84
CA ARG A 388 -20.48 -0.08 -8.30
C ARG A 388 -21.61 -0.70 -9.12
N ILE A 389 -22.84 -0.37 -8.75
CA ILE A 389 -24.07 -0.82 -9.41
C ILE A 389 -24.85 0.36 -9.95
N HIS A 390 -25.52 0.13 -11.07
CA HIS A 390 -26.39 1.08 -11.76
C HIS A 390 -27.60 0.36 -12.37
N LYS A 391 -28.60 1.11 -12.85
CA LYS A 391 -29.82 0.57 -13.48
C LYS A 391 -29.62 -0.47 -14.59
N ASN A 392 -28.48 -0.45 -15.27
CA ASN A 392 -28.15 -1.33 -16.41
C ASN A 392 -27.08 -2.37 -16.05
N THR A 393 -26.83 -2.60 -14.75
CA THR A 393 -25.85 -3.61 -14.30
C THR A 393 -26.21 -4.98 -14.89
N PRO A 394 -25.28 -5.67 -15.57
CA PRO A 394 -25.56 -6.95 -16.21
C PRO A 394 -26.07 -8.01 -15.22
N PRO A 395 -27.09 -8.82 -15.57
CA PRO A 395 -27.59 -9.89 -14.70
C PRO A 395 -26.51 -10.88 -14.25
N GLU A 396 -25.56 -11.20 -15.12
CA GLU A 396 -24.42 -12.09 -14.82
C GLU A 396 -23.48 -11.50 -13.76
N LEU A 397 -23.32 -10.17 -13.72
CA LEU A 397 -22.50 -9.50 -12.71
C LEU A 397 -23.19 -9.54 -11.35
N TRP A 398 -24.53 -9.41 -11.32
CA TRP A 398 -25.32 -9.65 -10.11
C TRP A 398 -25.14 -11.09 -9.60
N GLU A 399 -25.25 -12.09 -10.48
CA GLU A 399 -25.02 -13.48 -10.09
C GLU A 399 -23.60 -13.67 -9.51
N ALA A 400 -22.58 -13.11 -10.16
CA ALA A 400 -21.20 -13.24 -9.71
C ALA A 400 -20.98 -12.58 -8.34
N ALA A 401 -21.49 -11.37 -8.14
CA ALA A 401 -21.36 -10.64 -6.89
C ALA A 401 -22.11 -11.33 -5.73
N ILE A 402 -23.33 -11.84 -5.99
CA ILE A 402 -24.12 -12.55 -4.98
C ILE A 402 -23.47 -13.89 -4.61
N GLU A 403 -22.96 -14.66 -5.58
CA GLU A 403 -22.25 -15.91 -5.27
C GLU A 403 -20.94 -15.65 -4.52
N THR A 404 -20.26 -14.55 -4.82
CA THR A 404 -19.07 -14.11 -4.07
C THR A 404 -19.43 -13.74 -2.63
N THR A 405 -20.48 -12.93 -2.41
CA THR A 405 -20.87 -12.48 -1.06
C THR A 405 -21.36 -13.62 -0.17
N LYS A 406 -22.07 -14.61 -0.75
CA LYS A 406 -22.46 -15.84 -0.03
C LYS A 406 -21.27 -16.61 0.52
N ARG A 407 -20.10 -16.51 -0.12
CA ARG A 407 -18.87 -17.22 0.26
C ARG A 407 -17.99 -16.38 1.18
N ALA A 408 -17.74 -15.13 0.81
CA ALA A 408 -16.81 -14.23 1.51
C ALA A 408 -17.43 -13.48 2.70
N GLY A 409 -18.75 -13.49 2.86
CA GLY A 409 -19.42 -12.93 4.04
C GLY A 409 -19.56 -11.42 4.02
N GLY A 410 -20.13 -10.86 2.93
CA GLY A 410 -20.41 -9.42 2.81
C GLY A 410 -19.50 -8.65 1.87
N VAL A 411 -18.69 -9.34 1.06
CA VAL A 411 -17.84 -8.75 0.01
C VAL A 411 -18.30 -9.28 -1.37
N PRO A 412 -18.50 -8.42 -2.39
CA PRO A 412 -18.29 -6.96 -2.36
C PRO A 412 -19.41 -6.21 -1.61
N THR A 413 -19.13 -4.97 -1.20
CA THR A 413 -20.17 -3.98 -0.92
C THR A 413 -20.80 -3.52 -2.23
N PHE A 414 -22.04 -3.04 -2.18
CA PHE A 414 -22.78 -2.57 -3.35
C PHE A 414 -22.95 -1.05 -3.26
N GLU A 415 -22.33 -0.32 -4.19
CA GLU A 415 -22.31 1.14 -4.23
C GLU A 415 -23.23 1.66 -5.35
N ASN A 416 -24.23 2.48 -5.01
CA ASN A 416 -25.26 2.89 -5.96
C ASN A 416 -24.85 4.15 -6.75
N ASP A 417 -24.49 3.97 -8.03
CA ASP A 417 -24.09 5.05 -8.93
C ASP A 417 -25.19 6.10 -9.15
N ASP A 418 -26.46 5.69 -9.14
CA ASP A 418 -27.60 6.61 -9.35
C ASP A 418 -27.77 7.61 -8.19
N ILE A 419 -27.12 7.37 -7.04
CA ILE A 419 -27.11 8.26 -5.87
C ILE A 419 -25.73 8.91 -5.68
N ILE A 420 -24.66 8.11 -5.78
CA ILE A 420 -23.30 8.57 -5.49
C ILE A 420 -22.82 9.56 -6.55
N ILE A 421 -23.08 9.33 -7.84
CA ILE A 421 -22.63 10.24 -8.91
C ILE A 421 -23.27 11.63 -8.75
N PRO A 422 -24.60 11.78 -8.60
CA PRO A 422 -25.20 13.09 -8.34
C PRO A 422 -24.66 13.77 -7.08
N ALA A 423 -24.42 13.02 -6.00
CA ALA A 423 -23.89 13.58 -4.75
C ALA A 423 -22.45 14.09 -4.87
N LEU A 424 -21.65 13.54 -5.78
CA LEU A 424 -20.30 14.03 -6.07
C LEU A 424 -20.30 15.25 -7.01
N MET A 425 -21.38 15.45 -7.76
CA MET A 425 -21.54 16.58 -8.68
C MET A 425 -22.23 17.80 -8.05
N SER A 426 -22.92 17.60 -6.93
CA SER A 426 -23.54 18.66 -6.12
C SER A 426 -22.51 19.41 -5.30
#